data_AF-A0A9P4GQ30-F1
#
_entry.id   AF-A0A9P4GQ30-F1
#
_cell.length_a   1.000
_cell.length_b   1.000
_cell.length_c   1.000
_cell.angle_alpha   90.00
_cell.angle_beta   90.00
_cell.angle_gamma   90.00
#
_symmetry.space_group_name_H-M   'P 1'
#
loop_
_entity.id
_entity.type
_entity.pdbx_description
1 polymer ?
#
loop_
_entity_poly.entity_id
_entity_poly.type
_entity_poly.pdbx_seq_one_letter_code
_entity_poly.pdbx_strand_id
1 'polypeptide(L)'
;MFRYCLRSGCESGQIYDSGVEGNISRSNACDFLTFTIHDEAFHAGETCEDHDKRKTSQRNVEDDASAEVNKSTTKKCPETTCGVNIEKNDGCDHMT
;
A
#
# COMPACT_ATOMS: atom_id res chain seq x y z
N MET A 1 15.47 11.85 12.40
CA MET A 1 14.09 11.31 12.54
C MET A 1 14.13 9.99 13.29
N PHE A 2 13.30 9.78 14.32
CA PHE A 2 13.19 8.48 15.01
C PHE A 2 12.23 7.54 14.27
N ARG A 3 12.61 6.27 14.07
CA ARG A 3 11.71 5.25 13.50
C ARG A 3 11.93 3.87 14.12
N TYR A 4 10.88 3.05 14.13
CA TYR A 4 10.94 1.65 14.57
C TYR A 4 11.55 0.74 13.51
N CYS A 5 12.11 -0.40 13.95
CA CYS A 5 12.56 -1.45 13.05
C CYS A 5 11.35 -2.07 12.32
N LEU A 6 11.49 -2.28 11.01
CA LEU A 6 10.42 -2.87 10.18
C LEU A 6 10.40 -4.40 10.23
N ARG A 7 11.42 -5.03 10.82
CA ARG A 7 11.46 -6.48 10.96
C ARG A 7 10.37 -6.95 11.92
N SER A 8 9.53 -7.86 11.44
CA SER A 8 8.54 -8.53 12.29
C SER A 8 9.20 -9.15 13.52
N GLY A 9 8.70 -8.83 14.71
CA GLY A 9 9.24 -9.30 15.98
C GLY A 9 10.40 -8.47 16.56
N CYS A 10 10.79 -7.36 15.93
CA CYS A 10 11.75 -6.41 16.49
C CYS A 10 11.04 -5.12 16.93
N GLU A 11 11.09 -4.80 18.22
CA GLU A 11 10.46 -3.61 18.80
C GLU A 11 11.44 -2.44 18.99
N SER A 12 12.69 -2.61 18.54
CA SER A 12 13.71 -1.59 18.69
C SER A 12 13.47 -0.42 17.74
N GLY A 13 13.69 0.80 18.23
CA GLY A 13 13.68 2.02 17.41
C GLY A 13 15.01 2.74 17.44
N GLN A 14 15.30 3.50 16.40
CA GLN A 14 16.55 4.23 16.25
C GLN A 14 16.35 5.58 15.57
N ILE A 15 17.28 6.49 15.82
CA ILE A 15 17.31 7.82 15.21
C ILE A 15 18.15 7.72 13.93
N TYR A 16 17.54 8.09 12.81
CA TYR A 16 18.16 8.18 11.51
C TYR A 16 18.50 9.64 11.23
N ASP A 17 19.75 9.91 10.85
CA ASP A 17 20.11 11.20 10.28
C ASP A 17 19.60 11.23 8.83
N SER A 18 18.88 12.28 8.45
CA SER A 18 18.26 12.41 7.12
C SER A 18 19.27 12.86 6.05
N GLY A 19 20.54 12.52 6.22
CA GLY A 19 21.59 12.74 5.25
C GLY A 19 21.41 11.82 4.05
N VAL A 20 21.53 12.38 2.84
CA VAL A 20 21.57 11.62 1.58
C VAL A 20 22.81 10.71 1.52
N GLU A 21 23.78 10.95 2.40
CA GLU A 21 24.95 10.09 2.63
C GLU A 21 24.55 8.87 3.48
N GLY A 22 24.12 7.81 2.79
CA GLY A 22 23.74 6.55 3.42
C GLY A 22 22.23 6.42 3.59
N ASN A 23 21.54 6.19 2.47
CA ASN A 23 20.11 5.84 2.46
C ASN A 23 19.82 4.46 3.09
N ILE A 24 20.85 3.68 3.41
CA ILE A 24 20.74 2.37 4.05
C ILE A 24 21.06 2.53 5.53
N SER A 25 20.17 2.06 6.39
CA SER A 25 20.41 2.02 7.81
C SER A 25 20.19 0.62 8.38
N ARG A 26 21.07 0.25 9.31
CA ARG A 26 21.10 -1.05 9.96
C ARG A 26 20.54 -0.94 11.37
N SER A 27 19.72 -1.90 11.77
CA SER A 27 19.24 -1.98 13.14
C SER A 27 20.32 -2.44 14.11
N ASN A 28 20.53 -1.71 15.21
CA ASN A 28 21.48 -2.11 16.24
C ASN A 28 21.03 -3.34 17.07
N ALA A 29 19.76 -3.71 17.00
CA ALA A 29 19.20 -4.81 17.78
C ALA A 29 19.12 -6.14 17.01
N CYS A 30 18.99 -6.08 15.68
CA CYS A 30 18.71 -7.27 14.86
C CYS A 30 19.39 -7.26 13.47
N ASP A 31 20.29 -6.30 13.22
CA ASP A 31 21.03 -6.12 11.96
C ASP A 31 20.18 -5.96 10.69
N PHE A 32 18.87 -5.75 10.84
CA PHE A 32 17.97 -5.55 9.72
C PHE A 32 18.30 -4.26 8.97
N LEU A 33 18.35 -4.34 7.63
CA LEU A 33 18.65 -3.21 6.75
C LEU A 33 17.35 -2.60 6.21
N THR A 34 17.23 -1.28 6.35
CA THR A 34 16.08 -0.49 5.94
C THR A 34 16.54 0.70 5.11
N PHE A 35 15.79 1.06 4.06
CA PHE A 35 15.97 2.33 3.36
C PHE A 35 15.28 3.47 4.11
N THR A 36 16.04 4.52 4.45
CA THR A 36 15.56 5.65 5.25
C THR A 36 14.63 6.60 4.49
N ILE A 37 14.64 6.52 3.15
CA ILE A 37 13.88 7.40 2.25
C ILE A 37 12.42 6.96 2.12
N HIS A 38 12.14 5.65 2.12
CA HIS A 38 10.80 5.10 1.85
C HIS A 38 10.24 4.22 2.96
N ASP A 39 10.97 4.05 4.07
CA ASP A 39 10.54 3.19 5.18
C ASP A 39 10.27 1.75 4.76
N GLU A 40 11.18 1.21 3.95
CA GLU A 40 11.05 -0.14 3.41
C GLU A 40 12.27 -1.00 3.68
N ALA A 41 12.07 -2.31 3.67
CA ALA A 41 13.16 -3.26 3.70
C ALA A 41 14.17 -2.96 2.58
N PHE A 42 15.46 -3.10 2.90
CA PHE A 42 16.50 -2.95 1.90
C PHE A 42 16.31 -3.93 0.74
N HIS A 43 16.18 -3.39 -0.47
CA HIS A 43 16.13 -4.14 -1.72
C HIS A 43 17.47 -4.02 -2.47
N ALA A 44 18.23 -5.12 -2.51
CA ALA A 44 19.48 -5.17 -3.27
C ALA A 44 19.20 -5.19 -4.77
N GLY A 45 19.81 -4.26 -5.52
CA GLY A 45 19.78 -4.26 -6.99
C GLY A 45 18.66 -3.45 -7.65
N GLU A 46 17.91 -2.66 -6.89
CA GLU A 46 16.89 -1.77 -7.43
C GLU A 46 17.04 -0.37 -6.84
N THR A 47 16.88 0.66 -7.68
CA THR A 47 16.88 2.05 -7.21
C THR A 47 15.56 2.37 -6.52
N CYS A 48 15.61 3.32 -5.59
CA CYS A 48 14.44 3.95 -5.00
C CYS A 48 13.35 4.34 -6.03
N GLU A 49 13.77 4.89 -7.18
CA GLU A 49 12.86 5.30 -8.25
C GLU A 49 12.21 4.12 -8.98
N ASP A 50 12.96 3.05 -9.25
CA ASP A 50 12.43 1.85 -9.88
C ASP A 50 11.42 1.14 -8.97
N HIS A 51 11.69 1.13 -7.67
CA HIS A 51 10.78 0.59 -6.66
C HIS A 51 9.44 1.34 -6.66
N ASP A 52 9.49 2.68 -6.63
CA ASP A 52 8.28 3.52 -6.61
C ASP A 52 7.46 3.37 -7.89
N LYS A 53 8.13 3.32 -9.06
CA LYS A 53 7.48 3.07 -10.36
C LYS A 53 6.74 1.74 -10.37
N ARG A 54 7.36 0.66 -9.87
CA ARG A 54 6.69 -0.65 -9.78
C ARG A 54 5.49 -0.63 -8.84
N LYS A 55 5.59 0.05 -7.68
CA LYS A 55 4.45 0.16 -6.75
C LYS A 55 3.30 0.96 -7.35
N THR A 56 3.60 2.08 -7.99
CA THR A 56 2.60 2.89 -8.70
C THR A 56 1.93 2.08 -9.80
N SER A 57 2.71 1.36 -10.61
CA SER A 57 2.15 0.51 -11.66
C SER A 57 1.25 -0.59 -11.12
N GLN A 58 1.61 -1.25 -10.01
CA GLN A 58 0.77 -2.28 -9.38
C GLN A 58 -0.53 -1.70 -8.83
N ARG A 59 -0.46 -0.56 -8.10
CA ARG A 59 -1.66 0.12 -7.59
C ARG A 59 -2.63 0.50 -8.69
N ASN A 60 -2.14 0.99 -9.83
CA ASN A 60 -3.00 1.35 -10.96
C ASN A 60 -3.73 0.13 -11.54
N VAL A 61 -3.07 -1.03 -11.59
CA VAL A 61 -3.72 -2.28 -12.06
C VAL A 61 -4.75 -2.78 -11.06
N GLU A 62 -4.45 -2.70 -9.76
CA GLU A 62 -5.39 -3.10 -8.70
C GLU A 62 -6.61 -2.19 -8.62
N ASP A 63 -6.44 -0.88 -8.82
CA ASP A 63 -7.54 0.10 -8.85
C ASP A 63 -8.45 -0.12 -10.06
N ASP A 64 -7.87 -0.35 -11.25
CA ASP A 64 -8.62 -0.66 -12.47
C ASP A 64 -9.40 -1.99 -12.32
N ALA A 65 -8.74 -3.03 -11.81
CA ALA A 65 -9.40 -4.30 -11.53
C ALA A 65 -10.53 -4.16 -10.51
N SER A 66 -10.35 -3.34 -9.47
CA SER A 66 -11.39 -3.07 -8.46
C SER A 66 -12.56 -2.30 -9.05
N ALA A 67 -12.30 -1.34 -9.95
CA ALA A 67 -13.33 -0.61 -10.66
C ALA A 67 -14.13 -1.53 -11.60
N GLU A 68 -13.49 -2.46 -12.29
CA GLU A 68 -14.12 -3.45 -13.17
C GLU A 68 -15.00 -4.45 -12.38
N VAL A 69 -14.52 -4.93 -11.23
CA VAL A 69 -15.31 -5.79 -10.33
C VAL A 69 -16.52 -5.04 -9.81
N ASN A 70 -16.34 -3.80 -9.32
CA ASN A 70 -17.44 -2.97 -8.84
C ASN A 70 -18.51 -2.77 -9.94
N LYS A 71 -18.12 -2.44 -11.17
CA LYS A 71 -19.08 -2.34 -12.30
C LYS A 71 -19.85 -3.65 -12.57
N SER A 72 -19.21 -4.79 -12.34
CA SER A 72 -19.76 -6.11 -12.67
C SER A 72 -20.60 -6.72 -11.54
N THR A 73 -20.29 -6.41 -10.29
CA THR A 73 -20.98 -6.93 -9.09
C THR A 73 -22.04 -5.98 -8.56
N THR A 74 -22.02 -4.71 -8.96
CA THR A 74 -23.01 -3.72 -8.54
C THR A 74 -24.03 -3.43 -9.63
N LYS A 75 -25.26 -3.11 -9.20
CA LYS A 75 -26.31 -2.56 -10.06
C LYS A 75 -26.47 -1.08 -9.74
N LYS A 76 -26.92 -0.27 -10.69
CA LYS A 76 -27.28 1.13 -10.39
C LYS A 76 -28.58 1.16 -9.60
N CYS A 77 -28.64 2.03 -8.59
CA CYS A 77 -29.86 2.34 -7.87
C CYS A 77 -30.95 2.80 -8.88
N PRO A 78 -32.15 2.19 -8.86
CA PRO A 78 -33.21 2.47 -9.82
C PRO A 78 -33.85 3.87 -9.63
N GLU A 79 -33.66 4.49 -8.47
CA GLU A 79 -34.05 5.89 -8.23
C GLU A 79 -33.24 6.83 -9.14
N THR A 80 -33.94 7.53 -10.03
CA THR A 80 -33.37 8.43 -11.06
C THR A 80 -32.54 9.59 -10.50
N THR A 81 -32.63 9.83 -9.19
CA THR A 81 -31.97 10.93 -8.48
C THR A 81 -30.70 10.50 -7.76
N CYS A 82 -30.52 9.19 -7.52
CA CYS A 82 -29.46 8.64 -6.67
C CYS A 82 -28.25 8.16 -7.50
N GLY A 83 -28.49 7.30 -8.49
CA GLY A 83 -27.48 6.87 -9.48
C GLY A 83 -26.25 6.11 -8.94
N VAL A 84 -26.21 5.80 -7.63
CA VAL A 84 -25.10 5.11 -6.97
C VAL A 84 -25.11 3.62 -7.31
N ASN A 85 -23.92 3.03 -7.42
CA ASN A 85 -23.72 1.59 -7.61
C ASN A 85 -23.92 0.85 -6.28
N ILE A 86 -24.81 -0.15 -6.25
CA ILE A 86 -25.16 -0.97 -5.09
C ILE A 86 -24.79 -2.44 -5.34
N GLU A 87 -24.04 -3.06 -4.42
CA GLU A 87 -23.63 -4.47 -4.49
C GLU A 87 -24.80 -5.39 -4.08
N LYS A 88 -25.17 -6.35 -4.93
CA LYS A 88 -26.25 -7.30 -4.61
C LYS A 88 -25.65 -8.46 -3.80
N ASN A 89 -25.78 -8.43 -2.47
CA ASN A 89 -25.44 -9.60 -1.65
C ASN A 89 -26.51 -10.69 -1.88
N ASP A 90 -26.09 -11.88 -2.32
CA ASP A 90 -26.95 -12.97 -2.78
C ASP A 90 -27.80 -13.50 -1.60
N GLY A 91 -29.08 -13.11 -1.53
CA GLY A 91 -29.95 -13.59 -0.44
C GLY A 91 -31.38 -13.05 -0.33
N CYS A 92 -31.74 -11.90 -0.89
CA CYS A 92 -33.14 -11.43 -0.85
C CYS A 92 -33.43 -10.32 -1.89
N ASP A 93 -34.46 -10.50 -2.72
CA ASP A 93 -34.91 -9.53 -3.75
C ASP A 93 -35.82 -8.42 -3.17
N HIS A 94 -35.49 -7.90 -1.98
CA HIS A 94 -36.23 -6.79 -1.37
C HIS A 94 -35.30 -5.62 -1.06
N MET A 95 -34.92 -4.88 -2.10
CA MET A 95 -34.35 -3.54 -1.96
C MET A 95 -35.50 -2.53 -2.03
N THR A 96 -35.87 -1.96 -0.89
CA THR A 96 -36.73 -0.76 -0.78
C THR A 96 -35.88 0.46 -0.51
#